data_AF-A0A7C3BMR7-F1
#
_entry.id   AF-A0A7C3BMR7-F1
#
_cell.length_a   1.000
_cell.length_b   1.000
_cell.length_c   1.000
_cell.angle_alpha   90.00
_cell.angle_beta   90.00
_cell.angle_gamma   90.00
#
_symmetry.space_group_name_H-M   'P 1'
#
loop_
_entity.id
_entity.type
_entity.pdbx_description
1 polymer ?
#
loop_
_entity_poly.entity_id
_entity_poly.type
_entity_poly.pdbx_seq_one_letter_code
_entity_poly.pdbx_strand_id
1 'polypeptide(L)' 'MIIHPGGQHIGTVGGGCGEANVIKTGLDVIESGQPETVTVDLTDDISMDAQAVCGGVMEIFVERW' A
#
# COMPACT_ATOMS: atom_id res chain seq x y z
N MET A 1 0.27 -2.26 -8.72
CA MET A 1 1.29 -3.15 -8.13
C MET A 1 0.72 -4.57 -8.13
N ILE A 2 1.52 -5.59 -8.45
CA ILE A 2 1.10 -7.01 -8.42
C ILE A 2 1.84 -7.68 -7.28
N ILE A 3 1.15 -8.43 -6.42
CA ILE A 3 1.72 -9.14 -5.27
C ILE A 3 1.55 -10.64 -5.51
N HIS A 4 2.65 -11.38 -5.42
CA HIS A 4 2.64 -12.83 -5.48
C HIS A 4 2.37 -13.43 -4.09
N PRO A 5 1.78 -14.64 -3.99
CA PRO A 5 1.54 -15.30 -2.71
C PRO A 5 2.80 -15.52 -1.85
N GLY A 6 3.99 -15.54 -2.48
CA GLY A 6 5.28 -15.61 -1.78
C GLY A 6 5.84 -14.28 -1.26
N GLY A 7 5.07 -13.18 -1.34
CA GLY A 7 5.47 -11.84 -0.88
C GLY A 7 6.34 -11.05 -1.86
N GLN A 8 6.81 -11.64 -2.95
CA GLN A 8 7.41 -10.88 -4.06
C GLN A 8 6.36 -9.99 -4.73
N HIS A 9 6.77 -8.81 -5.20
CA HIS A 9 5.88 -7.90 -5.93
C HIS A 9 6.52 -7.30 -7.18
N ILE A 10 5.66 -6.85 -8.10
CA ILE A 10 6.03 -6.15 -9.33
C ILE A 10 5.37 -4.77 -9.33
N GLY A 11 6.17 -3.73 -9.58
CA GLY A 11 5.76 -2.33 -9.51
C GLY A 11 5.73 -1.79 -8.07
N THR A 12 5.34 -0.53 -7.95
CA THR A 12 5.29 0.25 -6.70
C THR A 12 4.03 1.12 -6.68
N VAL A 13 3.55 1.46 -5.48
CA VAL A 13 2.51 2.47 -5.24
C VAL A 13 3.07 3.77 -4.62
N GLY A 14 4.39 3.87 -4.48
CA GLY A 14 5.08 5.03 -3.89
C GLY A 14 6.14 4.66 -2.86
N GLY A 15 6.22 3.40 -2.43
CA GLY A 15 7.17 2.92 -1.42
C GLY A 15 6.76 3.24 0.02
N GLY A 16 7.71 3.09 0.94
CA GLY A 16 7.54 3.44 2.36
C GLY A 16 6.55 2.54 3.12
N CYS A 17 6.02 3.07 4.23
CA CYS A 17 5.06 2.36 5.08
C CYS A 17 3.72 2.10 4.38
N GLY A 18 3.27 3.00 3.50
CA GLY A 18 2.07 2.83 2.70
C GLY A 18 2.14 1.61 1.79
N GLU A 19 3.25 1.44 1.06
CA GLU A 19 3.47 0.26 0.22
C GLU A 19 3.61 -1.03 1.05
N ALA A 20 4.29 -0.98 2.20
CA ALA A 20 4.37 -2.13 3.09
C ALA A 20 2.99 -2.60 3.58
N ASN A 21 2.09 -1.64 3.86
CA ASN A 21 0.71 -1.95 4.23
C ASN A 21 -0.05 -2.61 3.07
N VAL A 22 0.11 -2.09 1.84
CA VAL A 22 -0.50 -2.68 0.63
C VAL A 22 0.02 -4.09 0.36
N ILE A 23 1.31 -4.37 0.56
CA ILE A 23 1.87 -5.73 0.43
C ILE A 23 1.19 -6.68 1.40
N LYS A 24 1.06 -6.27 2.67
CA LYS A 24 0.41 -7.07 3.71
C LYS A 24 -1.06 -7.32 3.36
N THR A 25 -1.82 -6.28 3.05
CA THR A 25 -3.23 -6.41 2.65
C THR A 25 -3.38 -7.29 1.41
N GLY A 26 -2.45 -7.24 0.45
CA GLY A 26 -2.47 -8.15 -0.70
C GLY A 26 -2.32 -9.61 -0.31
N LEU A 27 -1.45 -9.94 0.65
CA LEU A 27 -1.33 -11.30 1.18
C LEU A 27 -2.62 -11.74 1.90
N ASP A 28 -3.20 -10.85 2.70
CA ASP A 28 -4.47 -11.10 3.42
C ASP A 28 -5.63 -11.33 2.43
N VAL A 29 -5.71 -10.52 1.36
CA VAL A 29 -6.70 -10.65 0.26
C VAL A 29 -6.46 -11.95 -0.53
N ILE A 30 -5.21 -12.34 -0.79
CA ILE A 30 -4.89 -13.63 -1.42
C ILE A 30 -5.40 -14.79 -0.56
N GLU A 31 -5.24 -14.75 0.76
CA GLU A 31 -5.75 -15.80 1.65
C GLU A 31 -7.28 -15.77 1.78
N SER A 32 -7.87 -14.59 2.02
CA SER A 32 -9.30 -14.43 2.36
C SER A 32 -10.22 -14.42 1.14
N GLY A 33 -9.82 -13.76 0.06
CA GLY A 33 -10.60 -13.60 -1.18
C GLY A 33 -11.59 -12.48 -1.17
N GLN A 34 -11.57 -11.70 -0.11
CA GLN A 34 -12.35 -10.50 -0.02
C GLN A 34 -11.44 -9.34 -0.43
N PRO A 35 -11.83 -8.53 -1.43
CA PRO A 35 -11.11 -7.31 -1.75
C PRO A 35 -11.15 -6.32 -0.59
N GLU A 36 -10.10 -5.51 -0.47
CA GLU A 36 -9.96 -4.50 0.58
C GLU A 36 -9.40 -3.18 0.00
N THR A 37 -9.73 -2.07 0.65
CA THR A 37 -9.20 -0.75 0.30
C THR A 37 -8.23 -0.27 1.39
N VAL A 38 -7.03 0.11 0.99
CA VAL A 38 -6.02 0.73 1.85
C VAL A 38 -5.99 2.23 1.61
N THR A 39 -6.20 3.02 2.66
CA THR A 39 -6.04 4.48 2.62
C THR A 39 -4.67 4.86 3.14
N VAL A 40 -3.93 5.64 2.37
CA VAL A 40 -2.62 6.20 2.74
C VAL A 40 -2.75 7.72 2.78
N ASP A 41 -2.60 8.29 3.97
CA ASP A 41 -2.55 9.74 4.16
C ASP A 41 -1.10 10.21 4.00
N LEU A 42 -0.86 11.10 3.04
CA LEU A 42 0.44 11.69 2.72
C LEU A 42 0.46 13.18 3.09
N THR A 43 -0.43 13.62 3.99
CA THR A 43 -0.56 15.01 4.47
C THR A 43 0.11 15.27 5.82
N ASP A 44 0.87 14.31 6.35
CA ASP A 44 1.63 14.48 7.59
C ASP A 44 2.52 15.74 7.56
N ASP A 45 2.80 16.27 8.75
CA ASP A 45 3.55 17.53 8.91
C ASP A 45 4.91 17.45 8.20
N ILE A 46 5.15 18.38 7.28
CA ILE A 46 6.40 18.50 6.51
C ILE A 46 7.50 18.99 7.47
N SER A 47 8.03 18.08 8.28
CA SER A 47 9.26 18.27 9.05
C SER A 47 10.46 17.72 8.27
N MET A 48 11.67 18.09 8.66
CA MET A 48 12.88 17.55 8.02
C MET A 48 13.02 16.02 8.14
N ASP A 49 12.30 15.41 9.09
CA ASP A 49 12.27 13.97 9.33
C ASP A 49 11.10 13.28 8.61
N ALA A 50 10.28 14.02 7.86
CA ALA A 50 9.08 13.48 7.24
C ALA A 50 9.45 12.56 6.05
N GLN A 51 9.17 11.27 6.19
CA GLN A 51 9.63 10.22 5.28
C GLN A 51 8.72 10.00 4.06
N ALA A 52 7.51 10.59 4.05
CA ALA A 52 6.49 10.26 3.04
C ALA A 52 5.48 11.41 2.78
N VAL A 53 5.91 12.66 2.73
CA VAL A 53 5.00 13.78 2.46
C VAL A 53 5.06 14.20 1.00
N CYS A 54 4.21 13.58 0.19
CA CYS A 54 3.98 13.96 -1.21
C CYS A 54 2.75 14.87 -1.36
N GLY A 55 1.94 15.01 -0.30
CA GLY A 55 0.69 15.76 -0.28
C GLY A 55 -0.50 14.95 -0.81
N GLY A 56 -1.59 14.95 -0.04
CA GLY A 56 -2.87 14.35 -0.40
C GLY A 56 -3.16 13.00 0.26
N VAL A 57 -4.31 12.43 -0.07
CA VAL A 57 -4.73 11.09 0.40
C VAL A 57 -4.85 10.18 -0.81
N MET A 58 -4.27 8.99 -0.72
CA MET A 58 -4.33 7.97 -1.76
C MET A 58 -5.16 6.78 -1.28
N GLU A 59 -6.12 6.36 -2.09
CA GLU A 59 -6.92 5.16 -1.86
C GLU A 59 -6.49 4.06 -2.84
N ILE A 60 -6.17 2.89 -2.31
CA ILE A 60 -5.62 1.77 -3.07
C ILE A 60 -6.56 0.59 -2.90
N PHE A 61 -7.23 0.21 -3.98
CA PHE A 61 -8.07 -0.97 -4.02
C PHE A 61 -7.21 -2.21 -4.29
N VAL A 62 -7.36 -3.23 -3.46
CA VAL A 62 -6.59 -4.49 -3.51
C VAL A 62 -7.56 -5.64 -3.72
N GLU A 63 -7.40 -6.37 -4.81
CA GLU A 63 -8.24 -7.51 -5.17
C GLU A 63 -7.40 -8.70 -5.66
N ARG A 64 -7.95 -9.91 -5.57
CA ARG A 64 -7.36 -11.09 -6.20
C ARG A 64 -7.57 -11.04 -7.71
N TRP A 65 -6.56 -11.42 -8.48
CA TRP A 65 -6.61 -11.61 -9.93
C TRP A 65 -6.46 -13.08 -10.31
#